data_AF-A0A3R8K6S6-F1
#
_entry.id   AF-A0A3R8K6S6-F1
#
_cell.length_a   1.000
_cell.length_b   1.000
_cell.length_c   1.000
_cell.angle_alpha   90.00
_cell.angle_beta   90.00
_cell.angle_gamma   90.00
#
_symmetry.space_group_name_H-M   'P 1'
#
loop_
_entity.id
_entity.type
_entity.pdbx_description
1 polymer ?
#
loop_
_entity_poly.entity_id
_entity_poly.type
_entity_poly.pdbx_seq_one_letter_code
_entity_poly.pdbx_strand_id
1 'polypeptide(L)'
;MDQTVLELIEHSPQGMVPHTPAYQDALGRLCAAHQVYASADHKGGYVSVRSLAGLPAFYAHNLEAFLTGAGGAGGTGEEELEADAEVFNRYVLSLPEALRANAEASRALVVARKVHHRSKLGAGVVHDPVHSLFLVPGAGPNPGLPGNYLYGLVFQTAEDVATGTWRVHVHDRADGAALCEVASGAEAWTRVAEVLECAPFLLSELEMLGFRSN
;
A
#
# COMPACT_ATOMS: atom_id res chain seq x y z
N MET A 1 18.54 18.11 -18.90
CA MET A 1 19.23 17.48 -17.75
C MET A 1 18.30 16.48 -17.08
N ASP A 2 17.10 16.90 -16.69
CA ASP A 2 16.12 16.05 -15.98
C ASP A 2 15.77 14.76 -16.76
N GLN A 3 15.53 14.86 -18.08
CA GLN A 3 15.31 13.70 -18.95
C GLN A 3 16.49 12.70 -18.94
N THR A 4 17.72 13.19 -18.94
CA THR A 4 18.93 12.34 -18.88
C THR A 4 19.03 11.60 -17.54
N VAL A 5 18.65 12.26 -16.44
CA VAL A 5 18.61 11.64 -15.11
C VAL A 5 17.54 10.55 -15.04
N LEU A 6 16.35 10.81 -15.60
CA LEU A 6 15.28 9.82 -15.70
C LEU A 6 15.73 8.58 -16.49
N GLU A 7 16.34 8.78 -17.66
CA GLU A 7 16.85 7.67 -18.47
C GLU A 7 17.91 6.87 -17.72
N LEU A 8 18.81 7.52 -16.98
CA LEU A 8 19.82 6.82 -16.19
C LEU A 8 19.20 5.99 -15.06
N ILE A 9 18.16 6.50 -14.41
CA ILE A 9 17.41 5.75 -13.40
C ILE A 9 16.73 4.53 -14.06
N GLU A 10 16.05 4.71 -15.19
CA GLU A 10 15.31 3.64 -15.89
C GLU A 10 16.21 2.50 -16.39
N HIS A 11 17.44 2.81 -16.81
CA HIS A 11 18.38 1.82 -17.33
C HIS A 11 19.34 1.28 -16.26
N SER A 12 19.29 1.81 -15.04
CA SER A 12 20.12 1.36 -13.92
C SER A 12 19.38 0.33 -13.09
N PRO A 13 19.91 -0.91 -12.93
CA PRO A 13 19.31 -1.91 -12.06
C PRO A 13 19.16 -1.45 -10.59
N GLN A 14 19.96 -0.46 -10.17
CA GLN A 14 19.96 0.08 -8.81
C GLN A 14 19.34 1.47 -8.72
N GLY A 15 18.97 2.09 -9.86
CA GLY A 15 18.44 3.46 -9.86
C GLY A 15 19.45 4.53 -9.43
N MET A 16 20.74 4.22 -9.44
CA MET A 16 21.80 5.14 -9.00
C MET A 16 22.12 6.17 -10.06
N VAL A 17 22.34 7.42 -9.63
CA VAL A 17 22.75 8.54 -10.49
C VAL A 17 24.10 9.09 -10.05
N PRO A 18 24.93 9.64 -10.96
CA PRO A 18 26.20 10.27 -10.58
C PRO A 18 26.05 11.36 -9.50
N HIS A 19 26.93 11.33 -8.50
CA HIS A 19 26.97 12.33 -7.42
C HIS A 19 27.69 13.62 -7.85
N THR A 20 27.14 14.31 -8.83
CA THR A 20 27.60 15.64 -9.24
C THR A 20 26.52 16.69 -8.98
N PRO A 21 26.86 17.96 -8.72
CA PRO A 21 25.87 19.00 -8.38
C PRO A 21 24.71 19.08 -9.39
N ALA A 22 25.02 19.09 -10.69
CA ALA A 22 24.01 19.18 -11.74
C ALA A 22 23.01 18.02 -11.74
N TYR A 23 23.46 16.81 -11.40
CA TYR A 23 22.61 15.63 -11.28
C TYR A 23 21.75 15.68 -10.02
N GLN A 24 22.30 16.13 -8.90
CA GLN A 24 21.57 16.27 -7.64
C GLN A 24 20.48 17.36 -7.76
N ASP A 25 20.78 18.46 -8.44
CA ASP A 25 19.79 19.52 -8.71
C ASP A 25 18.63 19.02 -9.58
N ALA A 26 18.96 18.25 -10.63
CA ALA A 26 17.96 17.63 -11.51
C ALA A 26 17.12 16.59 -10.76
N LEU A 27 17.76 15.75 -9.95
CA LEU A 27 17.10 14.77 -9.09
C LEU A 27 16.16 15.45 -8.09
N GLY A 28 16.59 16.54 -7.44
CA GLY A 28 15.75 17.32 -6.54
C GLY A 28 14.49 17.87 -7.22
N ARG A 29 14.61 18.38 -8.45
CA ARG A 29 13.45 18.81 -9.25
C ARG A 29 12.52 17.64 -9.61
N LEU A 30 13.08 16.49 -9.99
CA LEU A 30 12.30 15.30 -10.32
C LEU A 30 11.54 14.75 -9.12
N CYS A 31 12.15 14.73 -7.93
CA CYS A 31 11.48 14.37 -6.68
C CYS A 31 10.34 15.35 -6.37
N ALA A 32 10.60 16.65 -6.47
CA ALA A 32 9.58 17.69 -6.22
C ALA A 32 8.43 17.65 -7.24
N ALA A 33 8.69 17.15 -8.45
CA ALA A 33 7.69 16.96 -9.51
C ALA A 33 7.03 15.57 -9.47
N HIS A 34 7.30 14.76 -8.44
CA HIS A 34 6.75 13.40 -8.31
C HIS A 34 7.01 12.55 -9.56
N GLN A 35 8.20 12.66 -10.15
CA GLN A 35 8.60 11.86 -11.31
C GLN A 35 9.51 10.68 -10.92
N VAL A 36 10.12 10.75 -9.74
CA VAL A 36 10.99 9.72 -9.17
C VAL A 36 10.78 9.62 -7.68
N TYR A 37 10.88 8.40 -7.15
CA TYR A 37 10.82 8.12 -5.72
C TYR A 37 12.07 7.38 -5.26
N ALA A 38 12.34 7.40 -3.96
CA ALA A 38 13.43 6.62 -3.39
C ALA A 38 13.19 5.12 -3.59
N SER A 39 14.22 4.38 -3.98
CA SER A 39 14.14 2.92 -4.12
C SER A 39 13.99 2.25 -2.75
N ALA A 40 13.09 1.29 -2.64
CA ALA A 40 12.96 0.45 -1.46
C ALA A 40 14.09 -0.58 -1.35
N ASP A 41 14.69 -0.97 -2.48
CA ASP A 41 15.65 -2.08 -2.59
C ASP A 41 17.11 -1.61 -2.58
N HIS A 42 17.36 -0.36 -2.96
CA HIS A 42 18.71 0.18 -3.12
C HIS A 42 18.89 1.49 -2.36
N LYS A 43 19.74 1.48 -1.34
CA LYS A 43 20.06 2.68 -0.56
C LYS A 43 20.68 3.74 -1.45
N GLY A 44 20.03 4.90 -1.52
CA GLY A 44 20.46 6.03 -2.37
C GLY A 44 20.07 5.88 -3.84
N GLY A 45 19.41 4.78 -4.21
CA GLY A 45 18.82 4.57 -5.52
C GLY A 45 17.44 5.20 -5.63
N TYR A 46 16.98 5.36 -6.87
CA TYR A 46 15.68 5.92 -7.21
C TYR A 46 14.93 5.02 -8.18
N VAL A 47 13.62 5.18 -8.24
CA VAL A 47 12.76 4.52 -9.24
C VAL A 47 11.90 5.58 -9.90
N SER A 48 11.67 5.48 -11.21
CA SER A 48 10.79 6.41 -11.90
C SER A 48 9.33 6.06 -11.69
N VAL A 49 8.46 7.07 -11.70
CA VAL A 49 7.01 6.87 -11.69
C VAL A 49 6.55 6.04 -12.89
N ARG A 50 7.20 6.21 -14.05
CA ARG A 50 6.90 5.39 -15.23
C ARG A 50 7.13 3.90 -14.98
N SER A 51 8.25 3.53 -14.35
CA SER A 51 8.54 2.14 -14.03
C SER A 51 7.54 1.56 -13.03
N LEU A 52 7.12 2.36 -12.03
CA LEU A 52 6.13 1.92 -11.04
C LEU A 52 4.71 1.83 -11.61
N ALA A 53 4.33 2.71 -12.53
CA ALA A 53 3.00 2.70 -13.16
C ALA A 53 2.75 1.43 -14.01
N GLY A 54 3.82 0.75 -14.43
CA GLY A 54 3.71 -0.55 -15.13
C GLY A 54 3.57 -1.76 -14.19
N LEU A 55 3.65 -1.57 -12.87
CA LEU A 55 3.58 -2.65 -11.91
C LEU A 55 2.12 -2.96 -11.53
N PRO A 56 1.77 -4.24 -11.29
CA PRO A 56 0.43 -4.61 -10.86
C PRO A 56 0.14 -4.16 -9.43
N ALA A 57 -1.13 -3.93 -9.11
CA ALA A 57 -1.61 -3.91 -7.73
C ALA A 57 -2.15 -5.29 -7.31
N PHE A 58 -2.14 -5.57 -6.01
CA PHE A 58 -2.62 -6.84 -5.46
C PHE A 58 -3.70 -6.57 -4.42
N TYR A 59 -4.85 -7.23 -4.53
CA TYR A 59 -5.93 -7.17 -3.57
C TYR A 59 -6.81 -8.42 -3.74
N ALA A 60 -7.62 -8.74 -2.73
CA ALA A 60 -8.51 -9.90 -2.80
C ALA A 60 -9.42 -9.85 -4.05
N HIS A 61 -9.46 -10.93 -4.84
CA HIS A 61 -10.17 -10.96 -6.11
C HIS A 61 -11.68 -10.77 -5.96
N ASN A 62 -12.23 -11.09 -4.79
CA ASN A 62 -13.64 -10.94 -4.44
C ASN A 62 -13.90 -9.74 -3.54
N LEU A 63 -12.92 -8.84 -3.32
CA LEU A 63 -13.07 -7.70 -2.40
C LEU A 63 -14.24 -6.78 -2.76
N GLU A 64 -14.32 -6.38 -4.04
CA GLU A 64 -15.40 -5.52 -4.52
C GLU A 64 -16.77 -6.14 -4.29
N ALA A 65 -16.97 -7.37 -4.76
CA ALA A 65 -18.21 -8.11 -4.61
C ALA A 65 -18.57 -8.30 -3.13
N PHE A 66 -17.57 -8.56 -2.27
CA PHE A 66 -17.76 -8.74 -0.84
C PHE A 66 -18.22 -7.45 -0.14
N LEU A 67 -17.60 -6.31 -0.46
CA LEU A 67 -17.93 -5.01 0.15
C LEU A 67 -19.22 -4.39 -0.41
N THR A 68 -19.60 -4.73 -1.64
CA THR A 68 -20.82 -4.23 -2.30
C THR A 68 -22.05 -5.14 -2.12
N GLY A 69 -21.87 -6.40 -1.72
CA GLY A 69 -22.93 -7.36 -1.38
C GLY A 69 -23.74 -6.99 -0.12
N ALA A 70 -25.05 -7.25 -0.13
CA ALA A 70 -26.12 -6.68 0.73
C ALA A 70 -25.69 -5.72 1.84
N GLY A 71 -25.73 -4.43 1.50
CA GLY A 71 -25.93 -3.36 2.47
C GLY A 71 -24.70 -2.93 3.26
N GLY A 72 -23.48 -3.29 2.82
CA GLY A 72 -22.24 -2.81 3.45
C GLY A 72 -21.93 -3.46 4.80
N ALA A 73 -22.58 -4.59 5.10
CA ALA A 73 -22.37 -5.40 6.31
C ALA A 73 -21.54 -6.68 6.04
N GLY A 74 -20.69 -6.67 5.01
CA GLY A 74 -19.79 -7.79 4.67
C GLY A 74 -20.54 -9.02 4.16
N GLY A 75 -20.62 -9.17 2.83
CA GLY A 75 -20.97 -10.45 2.18
C GLY A 75 -22.39 -10.97 2.37
N THR A 76 -23.13 -11.10 1.27
CA THR A 76 -24.35 -11.92 1.20
C THR A 76 -24.01 -13.40 1.06
N GLY A 77 -23.87 -14.10 2.19
CA GLY A 77 -23.87 -15.56 2.26
C GLY A 77 -22.52 -16.22 2.02
N GLU A 78 -22.16 -17.16 2.89
CA GLU A 78 -21.18 -18.28 2.84
C GLU A 78 -19.83 -18.18 2.10
N GLU A 79 -19.59 -17.21 1.21
CA GLU A 79 -18.33 -16.98 0.51
C GLU A 79 -17.32 -16.26 1.39
N GLU A 80 -16.18 -16.91 1.63
CA GLU A 80 -15.06 -16.36 2.38
C GLU A 80 -14.23 -15.42 1.49
N LEU A 81 -13.83 -14.27 2.03
CA LEU A 81 -12.91 -13.34 1.38
C LEU A 81 -11.55 -14.03 1.11
N GLU A 82 -10.91 -13.77 -0.04
CA GLU A 82 -9.55 -14.27 -0.30
C GLU A 82 -8.62 -13.92 0.86
N ALA A 83 -7.91 -14.91 1.38
CA ALA A 83 -7.03 -14.72 2.53
C ALA A 83 -5.87 -13.78 2.19
N ASP A 84 -5.51 -12.89 3.13
CA ASP A 84 -4.37 -11.96 3.00
C ASP A 84 -3.06 -12.67 2.65
N ALA A 85 -2.89 -13.91 3.10
CA ALA A 85 -1.73 -14.74 2.78
C ALA A 85 -1.60 -15.02 1.27
N GLU A 86 -2.72 -15.23 0.56
CA GLU A 86 -2.74 -15.48 -0.88
C GLU A 86 -2.53 -14.21 -1.69
N VAL A 87 -3.11 -13.09 -1.26
CA VAL A 87 -2.81 -11.76 -1.84
C VAL A 87 -1.30 -11.48 -1.73
N PHE A 88 -0.71 -11.71 -0.57
CA PHE A 88 0.72 -11.53 -0.35
C PHE A 88 1.57 -12.52 -1.17
N ASN A 89 1.12 -13.78 -1.34
CA ASN A 89 1.80 -14.77 -2.20
C ASN A 89 1.90 -14.28 -3.65
N ARG A 90 0.82 -13.72 -4.21
CA ARG A 90 0.82 -13.17 -5.58
C ARG A 90 1.83 -12.03 -5.72
N TYR A 91 1.89 -11.15 -4.72
CA TYR A 91 2.91 -10.11 -4.65
C TYR A 91 4.34 -10.69 -4.65
N VAL A 92 4.66 -11.62 -3.74
CA VAL A 92 6.01 -12.22 -3.66
C VAL A 92 6.40 -12.90 -4.98
N LEU A 93 5.48 -13.62 -5.61
CA LEU A 93 5.73 -14.31 -6.88
C LEU A 93 5.98 -13.35 -8.05
N SER A 94 5.38 -12.15 -8.02
CA SER A 94 5.58 -11.12 -9.05
C SER A 94 6.98 -10.50 -9.03
N LEU A 95 7.68 -10.58 -7.90
CA LEU A 95 8.99 -9.95 -7.74
C LEU A 95 10.10 -10.74 -8.43
N PRO A 96 11.19 -10.05 -8.86
CA PRO A 96 12.45 -10.68 -9.21
C PRO A 96 12.95 -11.60 -8.10
N GLU A 97 13.54 -12.74 -8.46
CA GLU A 97 13.98 -13.78 -7.51
C GLU A 97 14.85 -13.22 -6.37
N ALA A 98 15.75 -12.28 -6.70
CA ALA A 98 16.64 -11.63 -5.74
C ALA A 98 15.91 -10.86 -4.61
N LEU A 99 14.66 -10.43 -4.85
CA LEU A 99 13.87 -9.64 -3.89
C LEU A 99 12.91 -10.50 -3.05
N ARG A 100 12.61 -11.73 -3.49
CA ARG A 100 11.56 -12.58 -2.89
C ARG A 100 11.84 -12.91 -1.42
N ALA A 101 13.09 -13.23 -1.06
CA ALA A 101 13.44 -13.54 0.33
C ALA A 101 13.26 -12.34 1.27
N ASN A 102 13.59 -11.12 0.81
CA ASN A 102 13.39 -9.89 1.58
C ASN A 102 11.90 -9.55 1.69
N ALA A 103 11.12 -9.79 0.64
CA ALA A 103 9.68 -9.61 0.67
C ALA A 103 9.03 -10.58 1.68
N GLU A 104 9.41 -11.85 1.64
CA GLU A 104 8.91 -12.89 2.55
C GLU A 104 9.24 -12.59 4.02
N ALA A 105 10.40 -11.98 4.30
CA ALA A 105 10.76 -11.53 5.64
C ALA A 105 9.78 -10.48 6.21
N SER A 106 9.03 -9.78 5.35
CA SER A 106 8.00 -8.82 5.75
C SER A 106 6.60 -9.44 5.90
N ARG A 107 6.42 -10.74 5.63
CA ARG A 107 5.10 -11.40 5.69
C ARG A 107 4.45 -11.25 7.06
N ALA A 108 5.20 -11.46 8.13
CA ALA A 108 4.65 -11.35 9.48
C ALA A 108 4.16 -9.92 9.78
N LEU A 109 4.84 -8.89 9.25
CA LEU A 109 4.41 -7.51 9.39
C LEU A 109 3.10 -7.24 8.62
N VAL A 110 2.98 -7.79 7.41
CA VAL A 110 1.89 -7.43 6.48
C VAL A 110 0.65 -8.31 6.66
N VAL A 111 0.83 -9.62 6.80
CA VAL A 111 -0.26 -10.61 6.87
C VAL A 111 -0.70 -10.87 8.31
N ALA A 112 0.20 -10.79 9.30
CA ALA A 112 -0.17 -11.07 10.69
C ALA A 112 -0.78 -9.85 11.41
N ARG A 113 -0.80 -8.67 10.77
CA ARG A 113 -1.39 -7.44 11.32
C ARG A 113 -2.91 -7.45 11.16
N LYS A 114 -3.58 -8.49 11.67
CA LYS A 114 -5.01 -8.36 12.00
C LYS A 114 -5.09 -7.30 13.09
N VAL A 115 -5.82 -6.21 12.85
CA VAL A 115 -5.96 -5.15 13.84
C VAL A 115 -6.71 -5.73 15.06
N HIS A 116 -5.94 -6.11 16.07
CA HIS A 116 -6.51 -6.53 17.34
C HIS A 116 -6.91 -5.28 18.10
N HIS A 117 -8.20 -4.95 18.11
CA HIS A 117 -8.70 -4.03 19.11
C HIS A 117 -8.52 -4.66 20.50
N ARG A 118 -7.47 -4.22 21.21
CA ARG A 118 -7.27 -4.55 22.62
C ARG A 118 -8.38 -3.86 23.41
N SER A 119 -9.40 -4.61 23.82
CA SER A 119 -10.41 -4.09 24.72
C SER A 119 -9.70 -3.57 26.00
N LYS A 120 -10.16 -2.43 26.53
CA LYS A 120 -9.68 -1.90 27.80
C LYS A 120 -9.93 -2.95 28.89
N LEU A 121 -8.86 -3.44 29.52
CA LEU A 121 -8.81 -4.22 30.77
C LEU A 121 -9.99 -5.18 30.99
N GLY A 122 -9.89 -6.39 30.45
CA GLY A 122 -10.65 -7.56 30.93
C GLY A 122 -11.66 -8.18 29.97
N ALA A 123 -11.89 -7.63 28.78
CA ALA A 123 -12.70 -8.29 27.74
C ALA A 123 -11.81 -8.98 26.70
N GLY A 124 -12.29 -10.10 26.15
CA GLY A 124 -11.56 -10.92 25.18
C GLY A 124 -11.09 -10.14 23.96
N VAL A 125 -10.13 -10.72 23.21
CA VAL A 125 -9.70 -10.19 21.91
C VAL A 125 -10.92 -10.16 21.00
N VAL A 126 -11.39 -8.96 20.64
CA VAL A 126 -12.43 -8.79 19.62
C VAL A 126 -11.71 -8.62 18.30
N HIS A 127 -11.99 -9.52 17.37
CA HIS A 127 -11.47 -9.46 16.00
C HIS A 127 -12.33 -8.52 15.17
N ASP A 128 -11.73 -7.82 14.21
CA ASP A 128 -12.49 -7.13 13.18
C ASP A 128 -13.33 -8.16 12.39
N PRO A 129 -14.63 -7.93 12.20
CA PRO A 129 -15.47 -8.85 11.45
C PRO A 129 -15.04 -8.97 9.98
N VAL A 130 -14.40 -7.93 9.42
CA VAL A 130 -13.85 -7.91 8.06
C VAL A 130 -12.45 -7.28 8.08
N HIS A 131 -11.49 -7.94 7.43
CA HIS A 131 -10.14 -7.44 7.21
C HIS A 131 -9.62 -7.93 5.85
N SER A 132 -9.07 -7.05 5.03
CA SER A 132 -8.47 -7.38 3.74
C SER A 132 -7.21 -6.57 3.45
N LEU A 133 -6.17 -7.26 2.99
CA LEU A 133 -4.92 -6.70 2.48
C LEU A 133 -5.04 -6.26 1.02
N PHE A 134 -4.40 -5.13 0.71
CA PHE A 134 -4.00 -4.77 -0.66
C PHE A 134 -2.56 -4.27 -0.68
N LEU A 135 -1.88 -4.38 -1.83
CA LEU A 135 -0.55 -3.85 -2.08
C LEU A 135 -0.56 -3.03 -3.36
N VAL A 136 0.12 -1.90 -3.33
CA VAL A 136 0.09 -0.90 -4.41
C VAL A 136 1.48 -0.32 -4.65
N PRO A 137 1.91 -0.10 -5.91
CA PRO A 137 3.18 0.56 -6.20
C PRO A 137 3.21 1.98 -5.63
N GLY A 138 4.32 2.36 -5.01
CA GLY A 138 4.47 3.68 -4.41
C GLY A 138 5.70 3.81 -3.54
N ALA A 139 5.77 4.90 -2.80
CA ALA A 139 6.83 5.14 -1.82
C ALA A 139 6.29 5.92 -0.62
N GLY A 140 7.02 5.85 0.50
CA GLY A 140 6.68 6.57 1.72
C GLY A 140 7.83 7.44 2.21
N PRO A 141 7.65 8.10 3.37
CA PRO A 141 8.76 8.74 4.08
C PRO A 141 9.84 7.72 4.46
N ASN A 142 9.46 6.44 4.63
CA ASN A 142 10.39 5.32 4.76
C ASN A 142 10.35 4.43 3.52
N PRO A 143 11.38 3.58 3.32
CA PRO A 143 11.37 2.56 2.28
C PRO A 143 10.09 1.70 2.35
N GLY A 144 9.49 1.47 1.18
CA GLY A 144 8.38 0.52 1.05
C GLY A 144 8.82 -0.93 1.23
N LEU A 145 7.91 -1.84 0.93
CA LEU A 145 8.22 -3.24 0.68
C LEU A 145 9.06 -3.39 -0.61
N PRO A 146 9.80 -4.50 -0.75
CA PRO A 146 10.59 -4.76 -1.96
C PRO A 146 9.80 -4.58 -3.25
N GLY A 147 10.46 -4.00 -4.27
CA GLY A 147 9.80 -3.61 -5.51
C GLY A 147 9.03 -2.29 -5.42
N ASN A 148 9.25 -1.49 -4.36
CA ASN A 148 8.57 -0.21 -4.12
C ASN A 148 7.05 -0.36 -4.00
N TYR A 149 6.63 -1.23 -3.07
CA TYR A 149 5.22 -1.40 -2.73
C TYR A 149 4.90 -0.79 -1.36
N LEU A 150 3.73 -0.16 -1.28
CA LEU A 150 3.04 0.12 -0.03
C LEU A 150 2.04 -1.00 0.22
N TYR A 151 1.75 -1.31 1.48
CA TYR A 151 0.66 -2.22 1.83
C TYR A 151 -0.45 -1.45 2.50
N GLY A 152 -1.69 -1.80 2.18
CA GLY A 152 -2.86 -1.20 2.78
C GLY A 152 -3.82 -2.25 3.31
N LEU A 153 -4.63 -1.83 4.26
CA LEU A 153 -5.59 -2.67 4.96
C LEU A 153 -6.94 -1.98 4.91
N VAL A 154 -7.98 -2.72 4.51
CA VAL A 154 -9.38 -2.30 4.68
C VAL A 154 -10.03 -3.19 5.72
N PHE A 155 -10.62 -2.58 6.75
CA PHE A 155 -11.26 -3.33 7.84
C PHE A 155 -12.41 -2.56 8.47
N GLN A 156 -13.34 -3.31 9.05
CA GLN A 156 -14.47 -2.77 9.82
C GLN A 156 -14.12 -2.81 11.31
N THR A 157 -14.29 -1.69 12.00
CA THR A 157 -14.10 -1.63 13.46
C THR A 157 -15.28 -2.25 14.20
N ALA A 158 -14.99 -3.03 15.24
CA ALA A 158 -15.97 -3.83 15.98
C ALA A 158 -16.84 -3.05 16.98
N GLU A 159 -17.00 -1.73 16.84
CA GLU A 159 -17.84 -0.94 17.77
C GLU A 159 -19.34 -1.33 17.65
N ASP A 160 -19.78 -1.83 16.49
CA ASP A 160 -21.07 -2.51 16.24
C ASP A 160 -21.04 -3.15 14.83
N VAL A 161 -21.46 -4.40 14.64
CA VAL A 161 -21.48 -5.04 13.30
C VAL A 161 -22.49 -4.35 12.37
N ALA A 162 -23.54 -3.75 12.92
CA ALA A 162 -24.58 -3.05 12.16
C ALA A 162 -24.23 -1.58 11.85
N THR A 163 -23.30 -0.95 12.57
CA THR A 163 -22.96 0.48 12.43
C THR A 163 -21.46 0.80 12.46
N GLY A 164 -20.61 -0.22 12.41
CA GLY A 164 -19.17 -0.11 12.60
C GLY A 164 -18.50 0.75 11.53
N THR A 165 -17.58 1.61 11.97
CA THR A 165 -16.81 2.49 11.08
C THR A 165 -15.81 1.66 10.28
N TRP A 166 -15.69 1.95 8.99
CA TRP A 166 -14.72 1.33 8.11
C TRP A 166 -13.45 2.18 8.03
N ARG A 167 -12.30 1.50 7.97
CA ARG A 167 -11.00 2.14 7.86
C ARG A 167 -10.25 1.63 6.67
N VAL A 168 -9.60 2.54 5.95
CA VAL A 168 -8.62 2.23 4.91
C VAL A 168 -7.29 2.82 5.36
N HIS A 169 -6.33 1.93 5.60
CA HIS A 169 -4.96 2.27 5.96
C HIS A 169 -4.04 2.01 4.77
N VAL A 170 -3.04 2.86 4.58
CA VAL A 170 -1.91 2.61 3.67
C VAL A 170 -0.62 2.86 4.43
N HIS A 171 0.33 1.95 4.32
CA HIS A 171 1.55 1.91 5.11
C HIS A 171 2.79 1.72 4.23
N ASP A 172 3.86 2.40 4.60
CA ASP A 172 5.22 1.97 4.26
C ASP A 172 5.71 0.88 5.24
N ARG A 173 6.92 0.35 5.02
CA ARG A 173 7.46 -0.75 5.83
C ARG A 173 7.74 -0.36 7.29
N ALA A 174 7.94 0.92 7.59
CA ALA A 174 8.41 1.41 8.90
C ALA A 174 7.36 2.29 9.60
N ASP A 175 6.09 1.92 9.46
CA ASP A 175 4.93 2.54 10.12
C ASP A 175 4.63 3.99 9.70
N GLY A 176 5.25 4.51 8.63
CA GLY A 176 4.68 5.67 7.93
C GLY A 176 3.30 5.26 7.40
N ALA A 177 2.26 6.02 7.75
CA ALA A 177 0.88 5.60 7.53
C ALA A 177 -0.03 6.76 7.09
N ALA A 178 -1.01 6.43 6.25
CA ALA A 178 -2.12 7.29 5.88
C ALA A 178 -3.45 6.57 6.17
N LEU A 179 -4.41 7.28 6.75
CA LEU A 179 -5.69 6.73 7.22
C LEU A 179 -6.89 7.49 6.66
N CYS A 180 -7.86 6.77 6.10
CA CYS A 180 -9.21 7.27 5.81
C CYS A 180 -10.26 6.48 6.62
N GLU A 181 -11.21 7.17 7.22
CA GLU A 181 -12.35 6.58 7.93
C GLU A 181 -13.65 6.91 7.19
N VAL A 182 -14.51 5.92 6.99
CA VAL A 182 -15.75 6.04 6.22
C VAL A 182 -16.90 5.26 6.86
N ALA A 183 -18.13 5.59 6.48
CA ALA A 183 -19.33 5.10 7.18
C ALA A 183 -19.80 3.72 6.70
N SER A 184 -19.35 3.25 5.53
CA SER A 184 -19.83 2.00 4.94
C SER A 184 -18.75 1.23 4.17
N GLY A 185 -18.97 -0.07 3.99
CA GLY A 185 -18.09 -0.90 3.17
C GLY A 185 -18.03 -0.47 1.70
N ALA A 186 -19.13 0.07 1.16
CA ALA A 186 -19.18 0.62 -0.19
C ALA A 186 -18.31 1.88 -0.33
N GLU A 187 -18.36 2.78 0.65
CA GLU A 187 -17.44 3.92 0.72
C GLU A 187 -15.99 3.46 0.90
N ALA A 188 -15.75 2.42 1.70
CA ALA A 188 -14.41 1.87 1.90
C ALA A 188 -13.84 1.30 0.60
N TRP A 189 -14.64 0.56 -0.17
CA TRP A 189 -14.24 0.11 -1.51
C TRP A 189 -13.95 1.28 -2.44
N THR A 190 -14.78 2.33 -2.41
CA THR A 190 -14.53 3.55 -3.21
C THR A 190 -13.16 4.14 -2.88
N ARG A 191 -12.80 4.23 -1.59
CA ARG A 191 -11.46 4.70 -1.17
C ARG A 191 -10.33 3.77 -1.60
N VAL A 192 -10.53 2.46 -1.54
CA VAL A 192 -9.55 1.49 -2.05
C VAL A 192 -9.37 1.66 -3.56
N ALA A 193 -10.45 1.77 -4.33
CA ALA A 193 -10.40 2.00 -5.76
C ALA A 193 -9.66 3.30 -6.12
N GLU A 194 -9.95 4.40 -5.44
CA GLU A 194 -9.21 5.68 -5.62
C GLU A 194 -7.70 5.51 -5.38
N VAL A 195 -7.31 4.80 -4.31
CA VAL A 195 -5.90 4.51 -4.02
C VAL A 195 -5.27 3.67 -5.13
N LEU A 196 -5.96 2.64 -5.62
CA LEU A 196 -5.47 1.77 -6.69
C LEU A 196 -5.32 2.54 -8.01
N GLU A 197 -6.26 3.41 -8.35
CA GLU A 197 -6.25 4.22 -9.58
C GLU A 197 -5.20 5.33 -9.56
N CYS A 198 -4.91 5.91 -8.40
CA CYS A 198 -3.91 6.98 -8.25
C CYS A 198 -2.47 6.44 -8.19
N ALA A 199 -2.28 5.13 -8.11
CA ALA A 199 -0.96 4.54 -8.04
C ALA A 199 -0.17 4.76 -9.35
N PRO A 200 1.14 5.07 -9.26
CA PRO A 200 1.95 5.17 -8.06
C PRO A 200 1.99 6.57 -7.45
N PHE A 201 2.12 6.66 -6.13
CA PHE A 201 2.17 7.92 -5.38
C PHE A 201 3.20 7.86 -4.24
N LEU A 202 3.61 9.02 -3.72
CA LEU A 202 4.17 9.14 -2.37
C LEU A 202 3.04 9.11 -1.35
N LEU A 203 3.25 8.44 -0.23
CA LEU A 203 2.23 8.26 0.81
C LEU A 203 1.58 9.57 1.28
N SER A 204 2.35 10.66 1.34
CA SER A 204 1.84 12.00 1.68
C SER A 204 0.85 12.58 0.66
N GLU A 205 0.88 12.12 -0.59
CA GLU A 205 -0.04 12.58 -1.63
C GLU A 205 -1.48 12.09 -1.40
N LEU A 206 -1.68 11.05 -0.59
CA LEU A 206 -3.02 10.58 -0.21
C LEU A 206 -3.79 11.63 0.61
N GLU A 207 -3.13 12.64 1.16
CA GLU A 207 -3.81 13.78 1.80
C GLU A 207 -4.74 14.50 0.83
N MET A 208 -4.40 14.54 -0.47
CA MET A 208 -5.27 15.12 -1.51
C MET A 208 -6.55 14.29 -1.74
N LEU A 209 -6.53 13.00 -1.37
CA LEU A 209 -7.70 12.10 -1.39
C LEU A 209 -8.45 12.10 -0.05
N GLY A 210 -8.04 12.93 0.92
CA GLY A 210 -8.66 13.04 2.23
C GLY A 210 -8.16 12.02 3.26
N PHE A 211 -7.03 11.36 3.02
CA PHE A 211 -6.36 10.57 4.04
C PHE A 211 -5.62 11.48 5.03
N ARG A 212 -5.49 11.02 6.27
CA ARG A 212 -4.70 11.69 7.32
C ARG A 212 -3.38 10.93 7.51
N SER A 213 -2.26 11.60 7.29
CA SER A 213 -0.94 11.07 7.60
C SER A 213 -0.71 11.01 9.12
N ASN A 214 0.09 10.03 9.56
CA ASN A 214 0.54 9.90 10.95
C ASN A 214 2.05 10.14 11.08
#